data_AF-A0A7C7QA67-F1
#
_entry.id   AF-A0A7C7QA67-F1
#
_cell.length_a   1.000
_cell.length_b   1.000
_cell.length_c   1.000
_cell.angle_alpha   90.00
_cell.angle_beta   90.00
_cell.angle_gamma   90.00
#
_symmetry.space_group_name_H-M   'P 1'
#
loop_
_entity.id
_entity.type
_entity.pdbx_description
1 polymer ?
#
loop_
_entity_poly.entity_id
_entity_poly.type
_entity_poly.pdbx_seq_one_letter_code
_entity_poly.pdbx_strand_id
1 'polypeptide(L)'
;MKKYYLLVLFVALGLLVGLLLAPGTGAQVPSTQLVMILDGSGSISPADWTLITTGLGDAVENPACMPQDGSVELTVIQFSTNAKLEVGPVVITSANASSVATQIRGISQTGGTTCIACGFCLAQYVLLNHPSSHYDASLKQALNLVTDGEPNECADCADCTQWECPRSDCPTGVDAYDSAETARDYAISQLGMTPDQDEIDAEFIGTPDAASAWLRDEIVWPQPGSYAPPFIAGWVRVIPDAATFAATVCEKIVVIIPTPTPVPVPVGGVIVPVSKVELLAPWVGLAALMAVA
;
A
#
# COMPACT_ATOMS: atom_id res chain seq x y z
N MET A 1 -32.26 59.96 -0.88
CA MET A 1 -31.24 59.11 -1.51
C MET A 1 -30.14 58.65 -0.53
N LYS A 2 -30.47 58.14 0.68
CA LYS A 2 -29.44 57.70 1.66
C LYS A 2 -29.78 56.42 2.45
N LYS A 3 -30.96 55.80 2.26
CA LYS A 3 -31.40 54.62 3.03
C LYS A 3 -31.26 53.28 2.31
N TYR A 4 -30.93 53.27 1.01
CA TYR A 4 -30.85 52.03 0.22
C TYR A 4 -29.42 51.46 0.06
N TYR A 5 -28.38 52.17 0.48
CA TYR A 5 -26.99 51.70 0.36
C TYR A 5 -26.51 50.86 1.55
N LEU A 6 -27.19 50.94 2.70
CA LEU A 6 -26.78 50.18 3.89
C LEU A 6 -27.25 48.72 3.86
N LEU A 7 -28.32 48.41 3.13
CA LEU A 7 -28.87 47.06 3.04
C LEU A 7 -28.09 46.16 2.07
N VAL A 8 -27.45 46.76 1.06
CA VAL A 8 -26.63 46.03 0.07
C VAL A 8 -25.27 45.63 0.67
N LEU A 9 -24.77 46.36 1.68
CA LEU A 9 -23.49 46.07 2.31
C LEU A 9 -23.52 44.84 3.24
N PHE A 10 -24.68 44.51 3.83
CA PHE A 10 -24.82 43.31 4.67
C PHE A 10 -25.03 42.03 3.88
N VAL A 11 -25.61 42.11 2.68
CA VAL A 11 -25.75 40.94 1.78
C VAL A 11 -24.41 40.60 1.12
N ALA A 12 -23.53 41.58 0.89
CA ALA A 12 -22.20 41.33 0.34
C ALA A 12 -21.16 40.80 1.36
N LEU A 13 -21.33 41.08 2.65
CA LEU A 13 -20.41 40.58 3.69
C LEU A 13 -20.81 39.18 4.23
N GLY A 14 -22.09 38.80 4.12
CA GLY A 14 -22.56 37.45 4.46
C GLY A 14 -22.20 36.38 3.42
N LEU A 15 -21.83 36.78 2.20
CA LEU A 15 -21.42 35.84 1.13
C LEU A 15 -19.89 35.60 1.08
N LEU A 16 -19.09 36.27 1.91
CA LEU A 16 -17.62 36.25 1.85
C LEU A 16 -16.94 35.61 3.08
N VAL A 17 -17.68 34.82 3.87
CA VAL A 17 -17.13 33.99 4.97
C VAL A 17 -17.31 32.48 4.70
N GLY A 18 -17.77 32.11 3.49
CA GLY A 18 -17.69 30.73 2.98
C GLY A 18 -16.32 30.39 2.39
N LEU A 19 -15.26 31.05 2.86
CA LEU A 19 -13.90 30.83 2.39
C LEU A 19 -13.34 29.58 3.07
N LEU A 20 -13.39 28.46 2.34
CA LEU A 20 -12.40 27.38 2.38
C LEU A 20 -12.09 26.81 3.78
N LEU A 21 -13.09 26.26 4.45
CA LEU A 21 -12.85 24.99 5.15
C LEU A 21 -13.11 23.90 4.12
N ALA A 22 -12.14 23.66 3.23
CA ALA A 22 -12.01 22.31 2.71
C ALA A 22 -11.94 21.42 3.95
N PRO A 23 -12.76 20.36 4.06
CA PRO A 23 -12.53 19.38 5.10
C PRO A 23 -11.06 19.00 4.95
N GLY A 24 -10.24 19.35 5.94
CA GLY A 24 -8.92 18.77 6.04
C GLY A 24 -9.20 17.29 6.07
N THR A 25 -8.79 16.58 5.02
CA THR A 25 -8.76 15.13 5.05
C THR A 25 -7.87 14.81 6.23
N GLY A 26 -8.48 14.48 7.38
CA GLY A 26 -7.73 13.93 8.50
C GLY A 26 -6.88 12.79 7.94
N ALA A 27 -5.66 12.63 8.46
CA ALA A 27 -4.76 11.58 8.00
C ALA A 27 -5.55 10.27 7.91
N GLN A 28 -5.79 9.81 6.69
CA GLN A 28 -6.53 8.58 6.46
C GLN A 28 -5.64 7.45 6.93
N VAL A 29 -6.16 6.61 7.83
CA VAL A 29 -5.50 5.35 8.16
C VAL A 29 -5.59 4.49 6.90
N PRO A 30 -4.46 3.98 6.37
CA PRO A 30 -4.48 3.13 5.18
C PRO A 30 -5.33 1.88 5.44
N SER A 31 -5.95 1.33 4.40
CA SER A 31 -6.65 0.04 4.45
C SER A 31 -5.75 -1.13 4.05
N THR A 32 -4.63 -0.84 3.40
CA THR A 32 -3.67 -1.83 2.90
C THR A 32 -2.25 -1.38 3.16
N GLN A 33 -1.45 -2.29 3.71
CA GLN A 33 -0.01 -2.17 3.87
C GLN A 33 0.66 -3.05 2.81
N LEU A 34 1.11 -2.41 1.74
CA LEU A 34 1.76 -3.06 0.61
C LEU A 34 3.28 -3.00 0.78
N VAL A 35 3.94 -4.17 0.77
CA VAL A 35 5.39 -4.28 0.78
C VAL A 35 5.87 -4.88 -0.53
N MET A 36 6.71 -4.13 -1.24
CA MET A 36 7.42 -4.62 -2.42
C MET A 36 8.83 -5.06 -1.99
N ILE A 37 9.13 -6.34 -2.13
CA ILE A 37 10.43 -6.94 -1.77
C ILE A 37 11.16 -7.24 -3.07
N LEU A 38 12.14 -6.41 -3.42
CA LEU A 38 12.80 -6.42 -4.73
C LEU A 38 14.17 -7.08 -4.67
N ASP A 39 14.42 -8.04 -5.54
CA ASP A 39 15.74 -8.64 -5.73
C ASP A 39 16.68 -7.65 -6.42
N GLY A 40 17.64 -7.15 -5.64
CA GLY A 40 18.73 -6.30 -6.09
C GLY A 40 20.06 -7.04 -6.16
N SER A 41 20.06 -8.38 -6.16
CA SER A 41 21.27 -9.20 -6.20
C SER A 41 21.99 -9.13 -7.55
N GLY A 42 23.13 -9.82 -7.66
CA GLY A 42 23.97 -9.79 -8.85
C GLY A 42 23.45 -10.60 -10.04
N SER A 43 22.41 -11.43 -9.89
CA SER A 43 21.75 -12.13 -11.01
C SER A 43 20.93 -11.16 -11.86
N ILE A 44 20.29 -10.18 -11.22
CA ILE A 44 19.61 -9.08 -11.87
C ILE A 44 20.65 -8.13 -12.49
N SER A 45 20.58 -7.92 -13.81
CA SER A 45 21.48 -6.96 -14.45
C SER A 45 21.14 -5.52 -14.05
N PRO A 46 22.11 -4.58 -14.06
CA PRO A 46 21.81 -3.17 -13.77
C PRO A 46 20.77 -2.54 -14.71
N ALA A 47 20.66 -3.05 -15.95
CA ALA A 47 19.64 -2.61 -16.89
C ALA A 47 18.26 -3.12 -16.49
N ASP A 48 18.15 -4.39 -16.08
CA ASP A 48 16.92 -4.98 -15.58
C ASP A 48 16.47 -4.33 -14.26
N TRP A 49 17.41 -4.05 -13.35
CA TRP A 49 17.12 -3.29 -12.13
C TRP A 49 16.50 -1.92 -12.43
N THR A 50 17.05 -1.21 -13.43
CA THR A 50 16.51 0.08 -13.87
C THR A 50 15.07 -0.08 -14.40
N LEU A 51 14.78 -1.16 -15.14
CA LEU A 51 13.42 -1.45 -15.61
C LEU A 51 12.46 -1.77 -14.46
N ILE A 52 12.89 -2.59 -13.50
CA ILE A 52 12.10 -2.96 -12.31
C ILE A 52 11.70 -1.70 -11.53
N THR A 53 12.69 -0.89 -11.15
CA THR A 53 12.47 0.35 -10.38
C THR A 53 11.69 1.41 -11.17
N THR A 54 11.93 1.52 -12.49
CA THR A 54 11.15 2.43 -13.35
C THR A 54 9.69 2.01 -13.43
N GLY A 55 9.42 0.73 -13.69
CA GLY A 55 8.05 0.20 -13.78
C GLY A 55 7.28 0.35 -12.48
N LEU A 56 7.90 0.05 -11.33
CA LEU A 56 7.27 0.26 -10.03
C LEU A 56 7.01 1.76 -9.76
N GLY A 57 7.99 2.64 -10.07
CA GLY A 57 7.80 4.08 -9.96
C GLY A 57 6.65 4.60 -10.83
N ASP A 58 6.56 4.15 -12.07
CA ASP A 58 5.48 4.50 -13.01
C ASP A 58 4.10 4.05 -12.48
N ALA A 59 4.03 2.87 -11.87
CA ALA A 59 2.79 2.39 -11.26
C ALA A 59 2.38 3.20 -10.03
N VAL A 60 3.33 3.59 -9.18
CA VAL A 60 3.04 4.45 -8.01
C VAL A 60 2.55 5.84 -8.44
N GLU A 61 3.13 6.40 -9.50
CA GLU A 61 2.74 7.72 -10.03
C GLU A 61 1.38 7.70 -10.74
N ASN A 62 0.91 6.53 -11.18
CA ASN A 62 -0.36 6.38 -11.88
C ASN A 62 -1.51 6.05 -10.90
N PRO A 63 -2.49 6.96 -10.69
CA PRO A 63 -3.61 6.73 -9.78
C PRO A 63 -4.56 5.61 -10.19
N ALA A 64 -4.49 5.14 -11.45
CA ALA A 64 -5.23 3.97 -11.91
C ALA A 64 -4.57 2.64 -11.50
N CYS A 65 -3.28 2.67 -11.16
CA CYS A 65 -2.54 1.51 -10.66
C CYS A 65 -2.49 1.54 -9.13
N MET A 66 -1.99 2.64 -8.56
CA MET A 66 -1.85 2.84 -7.12
C MET A 66 -2.79 3.96 -6.66
N PRO A 67 -3.81 3.69 -5.83
CA PRO A 67 -4.66 4.72 -5.27
C PRO A 67 -3.84 5.79 -4.54
N GLN A 68 -4.13 7.06 -4.84
CA GLN A 68 -3.44 8.23 -4.28
C GLN A 68 -4.35 9.02 -3.32
N ASP A 69 -5.24 8.30 -2.63
CA ASP A 69 -6.25 8.83 -1.72
C ASP A 69 -5.93 8.53 -0.24
N GLY A 70 -4.77 7.94 0.04
CA GLY A 70 -4.35 7.55 1.38
C GLY A 70 -4.83 6.17 1.82
N SER A 71 -5.41 5.36 0.93
CA SER A 71 -5.82 3.98 1.23
C SER A 71 -4.66 2.97 1.28
N VAL A 72 -3.51 3.30 0.71
CA VAL A 72 -2.34 2.41 0.66
C VAL A 72 -1.15 3.02 1.39
N GLU A 73 -0.56 2.26 2.29
CA GLU A 73 0.79 2.47 2.80
C GLU A 73 1.77 1.59 2.03
N LEU A 74 2.75 2.21 1.39
CA LEU A 74 3.77 1.52 0.60
C LEU A 74 5.08 1.42 1.39
N THR A 75 5.67 0.23 1.38
CA THR A 75 7.05 -0.03 1.77
C THR A 75 7.77 -0.68 0.59
N VAL A 76 8.98 -0.20 0.28
CA VAL A 76 9.84 -0.84 -0.73
C VAL A 76 11.15 -1.24 -0.06
N ILE A 77 11.47 -2.52 -0.15
CA ILE A 77 12.69 -3.13 0.33
C ILE A 77 13.45 -3.66 -0.87
N GLN A 78 14.76 -3.45 -0.93
CA GLN A 78 15.63 -4.25 -1.80
C GLN A 78 16.36 -5.29 -0.97
N PHE A 79 16.64 -6.46 -1.53
CA PHE A 79 17.53 -7.44 -0.93
C PHE A 79 18.61 -7.91 -1.90
N SER A 80 19.75 -8.26 -1.34
CA SER A 80 20.86 -8.92 -2.00
C SER A 80 21.58 -9.76 -0.94
N THR A 81 22.86 -9.50 -0.66
CA THR A 81 23.53 -10.07 0.51
C THR A 81 22.86 -9.65 1.82
N ASN A 82 22.32 -8.43 1.88
CA ASN A 82 21.49 -7.94 2.99
C ASN A 82 20.19 -7.36 2.41
N ALA A 83 19.16 -7.17 3.24
CA ALA A 83 17.98 -6.39 2.87
C ALA A 83 18.07 -4.96 3.40
N LYS A 84 17.53 -3.98 2.66
CA LYS A 84 17.49 -2.56 3.03
C LYS A 84 16.14 -1.95 2.74
N LEU A 85 15.71 -1.08 3.66
CA LEU A 85 14.53 -0.24 3.49
C LEU A 85 14.89 0.92 2.55
N GLU A 86 14.23 0.97 1.40
CA GLU A 86 14.50 1.97 0.38
C GLU A 86 13.46 3.08 0.35
N VAL A 87 12.19 2.72 0.60
CA VAL A 87 11.06 3.65 0.62
C VAL A 87 10.07 3.24 1.71
N GLY A 88 9.53 4.24 2.39
CA GLY A 88 8.42 4.07 3.33
C GLY A 88 8.83 3.48 4.68
N PRO A 89 7.86 2.99 5.48
CA PRO A 89 6.43 3.00 5.22
C PRO A 89 5.88 4.41 4.98
N VAL A 90 5.11 4.59 3.90
CA VAL A 90 4.55 5.89 3.52
C VAL A 90 3.15 5.73 2.94
N VAL A 91 2.19 6.47 3.49
CA VAL A 91 0.82 6.56 2.95
C VAL A 91 0.83 7.34 1.63
N ILE A 92 0.35 6.72 0.55
CA ILE A 92 0.37 7.28 -0.80
C ILE A 92 -0.81 8.23 -0.99
N THR A 93 -0.48 9.47 -1.37
CA THR A 93 -1.45 10.54 -1.63
C THR A 93 -1.09 11.28 -2.92
N SER A 94 -2.04 12.00 -3.51
CA SER A 94 -1.80 12.83 -4.69
C SER A 94 -0.70 13.89 -4.47
N ALA A 95 -0.43 14.25 -3.22
CA ALA A 95 0.62 15.20 -2.86
C ALA A 95 2.03 14.61 -2.89
N ASN A 96 2.19 13.31 -2.65
CA ASN A 96 3.51 12.67 -2.52
C ASN A 96 3.83 11.62 -3.60
N ALA A 97 2.85 11.12 -4.35
CA ALA A 97 3.05 10.00 -5.28
C ALA A 97 4.21 10.22 -6.28
N SER A 98 4.33 11.41 -6.88
CA SER A 98 5.44 11.72 -7.80
C SER A 98 6.81 11.74 -7.10
N SER A 99 6.88 12.23 -5.85
CA SER A 99 8.12 12.22 -5.07
C SER A 99 8.53 10.81 -4.63
N VAL A 100 7.56 9.98 -4.24
CA VAL A 100 7.79 8.57 -3.90
C VAL A 100 8.24 7.80 -5.14
N ALA A 101 7.58 7.99 -6.29
CA ALA A 101 7.99 7.39 -7.56
C ALA A 101 9.42 7.80 -7.95
N THR A 102 9.79 9.07 -7.76
CA THR A 102 11.16 9.54 -7.99
C THR A 102 12.16 8.86 -7.06
N GLN A 103 11.82 8.66 -5.78
CA GLN A 103 12.66 7.92 -4.84
C GLN A 103 12.86 6.47 -5.29
N ILE A 104 11.81 5.77 -5.72
CA ILE A 104 11.87 4.40 -6.22
C ILE A 104 12.79 4.29 -7.44
N ARG A 105 12.64 5.18 -8.43
CA ARG A 105 13.51 5.23 -9.62
C ARG A 105 14.97 5.54 -9.29
N GLY A 106 15.22 6.17 -8.14
CA GLY A 106 16.53 6.53 -7.64
C GLY A 106 17.22 5.44 -6.81
N ILE A 107 16.57 4.30 -6.56
CA ILE A 107 17.15 3.22 -5.75
C ILE A 107 18.37 2.65 -6.48
N SER A 108 19.52 2.70 -5.82
CA SER A 108 20.76 2.11 -6.34
C SER A 108 20.77 0.61 -6.04
N GLN A 109 20.98 -0.22 -7.06
CA GLN A 109 21.14 -1.67 -6.91
C GLN A 109 22.34 -1.97 -6.00
N THR A 110 22.15 -2.90 -5.06
CA THR A 110 23.22 -3.31 -4.14
C THR A 110 24.13 -4.39 -4.70
N GLY A 111 23.59 -5.30 -5.53
CA GLY A 111 24.32 -6.45 -6.07
C GLY A 111 24.76 -7.44 -4.99
N GLY A 112 25.43 -8.51 -5.41
CA GLY A 112 25.94 -9.55 -4.51
C GLY A 112 25.10 -10.82 -4.54
N THR A 113 24.95 -11.46 -3.38
CA THR A 113 24.22 -12.72 -3.20
C THR A 113 22.72 -12.49 -3.05
N THR A 114 21.94 -13.54 -2.83
CA THR A 114 20.46 -13.54 -2.89
C THR A 114 19.89 -14.01 -1.56
N CYS A 115 19.68 -13.08 -0.62
CA CYS A 115 19.11 -13.34 0.70
C CYS A 115 17.60 -13.03 0.72
N ILE A 116 16.77 -13.94 0.19
CA ILE A 116 15.30 -13.79 0.25
C ILE A 116 14.81 -13.71 1.70
N ALA A 117 15.41 -14.51 2.60
CA ALA A 117 15.11 -14.48 4.03
C ALA A 117 15.28 -13.08 4.64
N CYS A 118 16.36 -12.36 4.27
CA CYS A 118 16.60 -11.00 4.72
C CYS A 118 15.44 -10.07 4.34
N GLY A 119 14.89 -10.23 3.14
CA GLY A 119 13.76 -9.43 2.63
C GLY A 119 12.50 -9.60 3.48
N PHE A 120 12.09 -10.84 3.75
CA PHE A 120 10.93 -11.13 4.61
C PHE A 120 11.14 -10.68 6.05
N CYS A 121 12.32 -10.97 6.61
CA CYS A 121 12.63 -10.56 7.97
C CYS A 121 12.60 -9.03 8.12
N LEU A 122 13.11 -8.27 7.13
CA LEU A 122 13.05 -6.80 7.17
C LEU A 122 11.63 -6.29 6.97
N ALA A 123 10.85 -6.89 6.06
CA ALA A 123 9.46 -6.50 5.79
C ALA A 123 8.62 -6.52 7.06
N GLN A 124 8.62 -7.64 7.79
CA GLN A 124 7.87 -7.72 9.05
C GLN A 124 8.41 -6.72 10.10
N TYR A 125 9.73 -6.57 10.19
CA TYR A 125 10.34 -5.71 11.20
C TYR A 125 9.95 -4.25 10.98
N VAL A 126 10.02 -3.79 9.73
CA VAL A 126 9.69 -2.43 9.32
C VAL A 126 8.22 -2.13 9.58
N LEU A 127 7.31 -3.04 9.18
CA LEU A 127 5.88 -2.83 9.46
C LEU A 127 5.61 -2.73 10.96
N LEU A 128 6.22 -3.58 11.79
CA LEU A 128 5.94 -3.58 13.24
C LEU A 128 6.61 -2.44 14.00
N ASN A 129 7.79 -1.98 13.56
CA ASN A 129 8.66 -1.16 14.39
C ASN A 129 9.03 0.21 13.79
N HIS A 130 8.84 0.43 12.49
CA HIS A 130 9.22 1.71 11.91
C HIS A 130 8.27 2.83 12.40
N PRO A 131 8.77 3.99 12.88
CA PRO A 131 7.92 5.02 13.48
C PRO A 131 6.83 5.62 12.58
N SER A 132 7.03 5.53 11.25
CA SER A 132 6.06 5.98 10.25
C SER A 132 5.04 4.92 9.83
N SER A 133 5.18 3.69 10.33
CA SER A 133 4.27 2.60 10.01
C SER A 133 2.90 2.82 10.65
N HIS A 134 1.86 2.52 9.90
CA HIS A 134 0.47 2.47 10.35
C HIS A 134 0.01 1.05 10.69
N TYR A 135 0.92 0.14 11.03
CA TYR A 135 0.60 -1.26 11.27
C TYR A 135 -0.53 -1.48 12.27
N ASP A 136 -1.48 -2.28 11.81
CA ASP A 136 -2.57 -2.85 12.55
C ASP A 136 -2.96 -4.16 11.84
N ALA A 137 -3.01 -5.27 12.57
CA ALA A 137 -3.30 -6.59 12.02
C ALA A 137 -4.72 -6.72 11.41
N SER A 138 -5.59 -5.73 11.61
CA SER A 138 -6.91 -5.65 10.94
C SER A 138 -6.87 -4.97 9.57
N LEU A 139 -5.74 -4.37 9.19
CA LEU A 139 -5.51 -3.88 7.83
C LEU A 139 -5.00 -5.01 6.96
N LYS A 140 -5.22 -4.94 5.64
CA LYS A 140 -4.63 -5.93 4.74
C LYS A 140 -3.11 -5.80 4.70
N GLN A 141 -2.37 -6.86 5.03
CA GLN A 141 -0.96 -7.01 4.71
C GLN A 141 -0.81 -7.72 3.36
N ALA A 142 -0.13 -7.06 2.42
CA ALA A 142 0.21 -7.64 1.13
C ALA A 142 1.71 -7.53 0.90
N LEU A 143 2.41 -8.65 0.86
CA LEU A 143 3.84 -8.71 0.60
C LEU A 143 4.04 -9.31 -0.79
N ASN A 144 4.82 -8.64 -1.64
CA ASN A 144 5.03 -9.08 -3.00
C ASN A 144 6.53 -9.16 -3.30
N LEU A 145 7.02 -10.38 -3.53
CA LEU A 145 8.42 -10.70 -3.81
C LEU A 145 8.71 -10.67 -5.31
N VAL A 146 9.70 -9.88 -5.73
CA VAL A 146 10.16 -9.85 -7.13
C VAL A 146 11.58 -10.41 -7.18
N THR A 147 11.80 -11.53 -7.87
CA THR A 147 13.12 -12.19 -7.98
C THR A 147 13.31 -12.91 -9.32
N ASP A 148 14.55 -13.15 -9.74
CA ASP A 148 14.90 -13.97 -10.90
C ASP A 148 15.51 -15.32 -10.52
N GLY A 149 15.58 -15.64 -9.23
CA GLY A 149 16.43 -16.73 -8.78
C GLY A 149 16.14 -17.31 -7.41
N GLU A 150 17.12 -18.07 -6.96
CA GLU A 150 17.06 -18.92 -5.79
C GLU A 150 17.79 -18.27 -4.62
N PRO A 151 17.33 -18.49 -3.36
CA PRO A 151 18.05 -18.00 -2.20
C PRO A 151 19.39 -18.74 -2.07
N ASN A 152 20.44 -18.00 -1.71
CA ASN A 152 21.77 -18.56 -1.45
C ASN A 152 22.44 -17.99 -0.19
N GLU A 153 21.68 -17.24 0.61
CA GLU A 153 22.07 -16.72 1.91
C GLU A 153 20.95 -16.92 2.92
N CYS A 154 21.32 -17.11 4.18
CA CYS A 154 20.39 -17.20 5.30
C CYS A 154 20.27 -15.86 6.04
N ALA A 155 19.22 -15.72 6.84
CA ALA A 155 19.03 -14.61 7.76
C ALA A 155 18.50 -15.10 9.11
N ASP A 156 18.83 -14.36 10.17
CA ASP A 156 18.14 -14.44 11.46
C ASP A 156 17.31 -13.16 11.61
N CYS A 157 15.97 -13.30 11.67
CA CYS A 157 15.09 -12.15 11.76
C CYS A 157 15.29 -11.33 13.06
N ALA A 158 15.93 -11.90 14.09
CA ALA A 158 16.27 -11.19 15.31
C ALA A 158 17.36 -10.13 15.11
N ASP A 159 18.16 -10.24 14.04
CA ASP A 159 19.26 -9.32 13.73
C ASP A 159 18.81 -8.09 12.93
N CYS A 160 17.55 -8.07 12.47
CA CYS A 160 17.05 -6.94 11.70
C CYS A 160 16.88 -5.67 12.54
N THR A 161 16.97 -4.55 11.86
CA THR A 161 16.64 -3.22 12.38
C THR A 161 15.56 -2.59 11.50
N GLN A 162 15.12 -1.38 11.84
CA GLN A 162 14.15 -0.64 11.03
C GLN A 162 14.70 -0.16 9.66
N TRP A 163 15.97 -0.43 9.33
CA TRP A 163 16.61 0.03 8.09
C TRP A 163 17.25 -1.07 7.25
N GLU A 164 17.71 -2.13 7.91
CA GLU A 164 18.48 -3.19 7.27
C GLU A 164 18.26 -4.50 8.01
N CYS A 165 18.29 -5.60 7.27
CA CYS A 165 18.45 -6.94 7.83
C CYS A 165 19.68 -7.61 7.20
N PRO A 166 20.73 -7.89 8.00
CA PRO A 166 21.95 -8.51 7.48
C PRO A 166 21.76 -10.00 7.22
N ARG A 167 22.56 -10.58 6.32
CA ARG A 167 22.68 -12.04 6.27
C ARG A 167 23.24 -12.60 7.58
N SER A 168 22.91 -13.84 7.85
CA SER A 168 23.53 -14.67 8.88
C SER A 168 24.05 -15.97 8.27
N ASP A 169 24.89 -16.68 9.02
CA ASP A 169 25.34 -18.00 8.59
C ASP A 169 24.20 -19.02 8.79
N CYS A 170 23.98 -19.88 7.79
CA CYS A 170 22.96 -20.92 7.89
C CYS A 170 23.27 -21.89 9.04
N PRO A 171 22.29 -22.18 9.92
CA PRO A 171 22.45 -23.22 10.94
C PRO A 171 22.80 -24.58 10.32
N THR A 172 23.43 -25.46 11.12
CA THR A 172 23.80 -26.80 10.61
C THR A 172 22.55 -27.58 10.18
N GLY A 173 22.54 -28.01 8.91
CA GLY A 173 21.43 -28.78 8.34
C GLY A 173 20.24 -27.92 7.87
N VAL A 174 20.41 -26.60 7.84
CA VAL A 174 19.49 -25.62 7.26
C VAL A 174 20.18 -24.99 6.07
N ASP A 175 19.50 -24.89 4.94
CA ASP A 175 19.99 -24.14 3.79
C ASP A 175 19.23 -22.80 3.59
N ALA A 176 19.56 -22.09 2.52
CA ALA A 176 18.96 -20.78 2.24
C ALA A 176 17.47 -20.88 1.86
N TYR A 177 17.00 -22.03 1.36
CA TYR A 177 15.59 -22.28 1.11
C TYR A 177 14.84 -22.44 2.42
N ASP A 178 15.33 -23.30 3.31
CA ASP A 178 14.78 -23.48 4.66
C ASP A 178 14.73 -22.14 5.43
N SER A 179 15.76 -21.31 5.27
CA SER A 179 15.83 -19.98 5.88
C SER A 179 14.79 -19.01 5.31
N ALA A 180 14.57 -19.02 3.98
CA ALA A 180 13.56 -18.18 3.35
C ALA A 180 12.14 -18.61 3.75
N GLU A 181 11.86 -19.91 3.82
CA GLU A 181 10.59 -20.46 4.31
C GLU A 181 10.36 -20.09 5.78
N THR A 182 11.38 -20.24 6.62
CA THR A 182 11.31 -19.85 8.04
C THR A 182 11.05 -18.35 8.20
N ALA A 183 11.72 -17.50 7.42
CA ALA A 183 11.52 -16.05 7.44
C ALA A 183 10.11 -15.65 6.96
N ARG A 184 9.60 -16.34 5.94
CA ARG A 184 8.23 -16.20 5.44
C ARG A 184 7.21 -16.54 6.53
N ASP A 185 7.35 -17.70 7.17
CA ASP A 185 6.46 -18.15 8.25
C ASP A 185 6.54 -17.23 9.46
N TYR A 186 7.74 -16.73 9.77
CA TYR A 186 7.94 -15.74 10.81
C TYR A 186 7.19 -14.44 10.48
N ALA A 187 7.27 -13.94 9.23
CA ALA A 187 6.54 -12.76 8.80
C ALA A 187 5.02 -12.95 8.94
N ILE A 188 4.47 -14.07 8.47
CA ILE A 188 3.04 -14.42 8.64
C ILE A 188 2.65 -14.38 10.12
N SER A 189 3.44 -15.03 10.97
CA SER A 189 3.15 -15.11 12.40
C SER A 189 3.24 -13.76 13.11
N GLN A 190 4.26 -12.95 12.82
CA GLN A 190 4.48 -11.67 13.51
C GLN A 190 3.49 -10.60 13.05
N LEU A 191 3.13 -10.61 11.77
CA LEU A 191 2.13 -9.69 11.19
C LEU A 191 0.69 -10.12 11.47
N GLY A 192 0.48 -11.31 12.05
CA GLY A 192 -0.86 -11.81 12.36
C GLY A 192 -1.71 -12.08 11.13
N MET A 193 -1.08 -12.41 9.99
CA MET A 193 -1.76 -12.53 8.70
C MET A 193 -2.83 -13.64 8.72
N THR A 194 -4.02 -13.36 8.17
CA THR A 194 -5.11 -14.35 8.00
C THR A 194 -5.44 -14.62 6.52
N PRO A 195 -5.74 -15.87 6.13
CA PRO A 195 -5.82 -16.26 4.73
C PRO A 195 -7.02 -15.68 3.97
N ASP A 196 -7.94 -15.04 4.68
CA ASP A 196 -9.10 -14.32 4.14
C ASP A 196 -8.85 -12.82 3.93
N GLN A 197 -7.76 -12.28 4.48
CA GLN A 197 -7.44 -10.85 4.46
C GLN A 197 -6.15 -10.57 3.69
N ASP A 198 -5.12 -11.36 3.95
CA ASP A 198 -3.73 -11.03 3.63
C ASP A 198 -3.15 -11.96 2.56
N GLU A 199 -2.03 -11.55 1.96
CA GLU A 199 -1.35 -12.36 0.95
C GLU A 199 0.16 -12.12 0.88
N ILE A 200 0.87 -13.17 0.46
CA ILE A 200 2.25 -13.12 0.00
C ILE A 200 2.23 -13.64 -1.44
N ASP A 201 2.60 -12.78 -2.38
CA ASP A 201 2.66 -13.10 -3.80
C ASP A 201 4.10 -12.97 -4.31
N ALA A 202 4.35 -13.50 -5.50
CA ALA A 202 5.67 -13.38 -6.12
C ALA A 202 5.63 -13.22 -7.63
N GLU A 203 6.61 -12.48 -8.15
CA GLU A 203 6.99 -12.49 -9.55
C GLU A 203 8.36 -13.10 -9.75
N PHE A 204 8.36 -14.11 -10.61
CA PHE A 204 9.57 -14.78 -11.03
C PHE A 204 9.95 -14.29 -12.42
N ILE A 205 11.09 -13.60 -12.52
CA ILE A 205 11.64 -13.11 -13.79
C ILE A 205 12.48 -14.21 -14.41
N GLY A 206 11.96 -14.83 -15.46
CA GLY A 206 12.62 -15.89 -16.20
C GLY A 206 11.63 -16.84 -16.86
N THR A 207 12.03 -18.10 -16.97
CA THR A 207 11.17 -19.18 -17.49
C THR A 207 10.73 -20.09 -16.36
N PRO A 208 9.51 -20.67 -16.41
CA PRO A 208 9.05 -21.57 -15.35
C PRO A 208 10.02 -22.73 -15.12
N ASP A 209 10.40 -22.93 -13.86
CA ASP A 209 11.40 -23.92 -13.44
C ASP A 209 11.17 -24.38 -11.98
N ALA A 210 12.20 -24.98 -11.38
CA ALA A 210 12.16 -25.46 -10.00
C ALA A 210 12.08 -24.31 -8.98
N ALA A 211 12.75 -23.17 -9.25
CA ALA A 211 12.71 -22.01 -8.38
C ALA A 211 11.32 -21.37 -8.39
N SER A 212 10.72 -21.19 -9.57
CA SER A 212 9.35 -20.67 -9.66
C SER A 212 8.32 -21.63 -9.05
N ALA A 213 8.57 -22.94 -9.12
CA ALA A 213 7.72 -23.95 -8.48
C ALA A 213 7.85 -23.91 -6.95
N TRP A 214 9.08 -23.78 -6.44
CA TRP A 214 9.33 -23.61 -5.01
C TRP A 214 8.67 -22.34 -4.46
N LEU A 215 8.78 -21.21 -5.17
CA LEU A 215 8.08 -19.98 -4.76
C LEU A 215 6.57 -20.23 -4.59
N ARG A 216 5.97 -20.98 -5.53
CA ARG A 216 4.53 -21.31 -5.52
C ARG A 216 4.17 -22.25 -4.37
N ASP A 217 4.98 -23.27 -4.16
CA ASP A 217 4.66 -24.34 -3.22
C ASP A 217 5.01 -23.96 -1.76
N GLU A 218 6.05 -23.15 -1.56
CA GLU A 218 6.66 -22.95 -0.23
C GLU A 218 6.82 -21.49 0.21
N ILE A 219 6.71 -20.49 -0.67
CA ILE A 219 6.87 -19.07 -0.29
C ILE A 219 5.55 -18.30 -0.29
N VAL A 220 4.79 -18.36 -1.38
CA VAL A 220 3.55 -17.59 -1.48
C VAL A 220 2.53 -18.04 -0.44
N TRP A 221 1.58 -17.18 -0.15
CA TRP A 221 0.57 -17.41 0.86
C TRP A 221 -0.70 -16.61 0.55
N PRO A 222 -1.91 -17.17 0.76
CA PRO A 222 -2.22 -18.48 1.33
C PRO A 222 -1.78 -19.68 0.48
N GLN A 223 -1.66 -20.84 1.12
CA GLN A 223 -1.41 -22.12 0.45
C GLN A 223 -2.73 -22.91 0.27
N PRO A 224 -2.91 -23.72 -0.79
CA PRO A 224 -1.93 -24.01 -1.85
C PRO A 224 -1.75 -22.82 -2.82
N GLY A 225 -0.51 -22.49 -3.15
CA GLY A 225 -0.20 -21.42 -4.09
C GLY A 225 -0.58 -21.76 -5.53
N SER A 226 -0.69 -20.73 -6.38
CA SER A 226 -1.09 -20.89 -7.79
C SER A 226 -0.19 -20.12 -8.76
N TYR A 227 -0.15 -20.53 -10.03
CA TYR A 227 0.43 -19.68 -11.07
C TYR A 227 -0.62 -18.72 -11.61
N ALA A 228 -0.33 -17.42 -11.59
CA ALA A 228 -1.18 -16.40 -12.19
C ALA A 228 -0.85 -16.15 -13.67
N PRO A 229 -1.85 -15.82 -14.51
CA PRO A 229 -3.29 -15.73 -14.21
C PRO A 229 -4.02 -17.11 -14.14
N PRO A 230 -5.15 -17.23 -13.41
CA PRO A 230 -5.86 -16.17 -12.67
C PRO A 230 -5.14 -15.77 -11.37
N PHE A 231 -5.41 -14.56 -10.89
CA PHE A 231 -4.88 -14.09 -9.61
C PHE A 231 -5.77 -14.55 -8.46
N ILE A 232 -5.29 -15.56 -7.74
CA ILE A 232 -5.86 -16.05 -6.49
C ILE A 232 -4.78 -15.82 -5.43
N ALA A 233 -5.13 -15.17 -4.31
CA ALA A 233 -4.19 -14.84 -3.25
C ALA A 233 -3.21 -15.99 -2.96
N GLY A 234 -1.92 -15.68 -2.86
CA GLY A 234 -0.87 -16.69 -2.86
C GLY A 234 -0.51 -17.13 -4.27
N TRP A 235 -0.15 -16.19 -5.15
CA TRP A 235 0.19 -16.50 -6.54
C TRP A 235 1.65 -16.23 -6.88
N VAL A 236 2.16 -17.00 -7.84
CA VAL A 236 3.40 -16.73 -8.57
C VAL A 236 3.08 -16.35 -9.99
N ARG A 237 3.59 -15.21 -10.47
CA ARG A 237 3.53 -14.85 -11.89
C ARG A 237 4.92 -14.99 -12.49
N VAL A 238 5.06 -15.98 -13.38
CA VAL A 238 6.29 -16.10 -14.17
C VAL A 238 6.23 -15.14 -15.35
N ILE A 239 7.24 -14.29 -15.46
CA ILE A 239 7.36 -13.27 -16.51
C ILE A 239 8.74 -13.38 -17.17
N PRO A 240 8.84 -13.25 -18.49
CA PRO A 240 10.07 -13.59 -19.21
C PRO A 240 11.25 -12.63 -18.93
N ASP A 241 10.97 -11.38 -18.54
CA ASP A 241 11.99 -10.35 -18.38
C ASP A 241 11.49 -9.16 -17.52
N ALA A 242 12.43 -8.30 -17.12
CA ALA A 242 12.16 -7.09 -16.35
C ALA A 242 11.32 -6.04 -17.13
N ALA A 243 11.36 -6.05 -18.47
CA ALA A 243 10.49 -5.19 -19.27
C ALA A 243 9.02 -5.61 -19.12
N THR A 244 8.76 -6.91 -19.09
CA THR A 244 7.43 -7.48 -18.84
C THR A 244 7.00 -7.23 -17.40
N PHE A 245 7.92 -7.27 -16.43
CA PHE A 245 7.63 -6.81 -15.07
C PHE A 245 7.09 -5.37 -15.11
N ALA A 246 7.84 -4.45 -15.70
CA ALA A 246 7.48 -3.04 -15.76
C ALA A 246 6.14 -2.80 -16.47
N ALA A 247 5.85 -3.56 -17.52
CA ALA A 247 4.59 -3.46 -18.26
C ALA A 247 3.38 -4.00 -17.48
N THR A 248 3.59 -4.88 -16.49
CA THR A 248 2.49 -5.63 -15.84
C THR A 248 2.34 -5.35 -14.35
N VAL A 249 3.27 -4.66 -13.70
CA VAL A 249 3.20 -4.37 -12.26
C VAL A 249 1.93 -3.61 -11.88
N CYS A 250 1.44 -2.71 -12.76
CA CYS A 250 0.16 -2.01 -12.56
C CYS A 250 -1.03 -2.97 -12.41
N GLU A 251 -1.14 -3.96 -13.29
CA GLU A 251 -2.23 -4.96 -13.26
C GLU A 251 -2.26 -5.70 -11.92
N LYS A 252 -1.08 -6.02 -11.38
CA LYS A 252 -0.94 -6.80 -10.14
C LYS A 252 -1.25 -5.97 -8.91
N ILE A 253 -0.77 -4.72 -8.86
CA ILE A 253 -1.10 -3.79 -7.77
C ILE A 253 -2.62 -3.59 -7.67
N VAL A 254 -3.31 -3.47 -8.81
CA VAL A 254 -4.78 -3.34 -8.86
C VAL A 254 -5.49 -4.59 -8.35
N VAL A 255 -4.91 -5.77 -8.52
CA VAL A 255 -5.44 -7.03 -8.01
C VAL A 255 -5.25 -7.15 -6.50
N ILE A 256 -4.07 -6.77 -6.00
CA ILE A 256 -3.71 -6.86 -4.58
C ILE A 256 -4.54 -5.88 -3.74
N ILE A 257 -4.69 -4.65 -4.21
CA ILE A 257 -5.39 -3.62 -3.44
C ILE A 257 -6.90 -3.84 -3.60
N PRO A 258 -7.62 -4.18 -2.52
CA PRO A 258 -9.07 -4.28 -2.59
C PRO A 258 -9.62 -2.95 -3.10
N THR A 259 -10.41 -2.99 -4.17
CA THR A 259 -11.14 -1.79 -4.60
C THR A 259 -11.96 -1.33 -3.39
N PRO A 260 -11.84 -0.07 -2.94
CA PRO A 260 -12.62 0.39 -1.80
C PRO A 260 -14.08 0.09 -2.09
N THR A 261 -14.70 -0.74 -1.25
CA THR A 261 -16.16 -0.91 -1.32
C THR A 261 -16.71 0.49 -1.15
N PRO A 262 -17.48 1.04 -2.11
CA PRO A 262 -17.95 2.41 -2.01
C PRO A 262 -18.67 2.54 -0.68
N VAL A 263 -18.06 3.27 0.25
CA VAL A 263 -18.70 3.63 1.51
C VAL A 263 -19.99 4.32 1.07
N PRO A 264 -21.18 3.83 1.47
CA PRO A 264 -22.41 4.52 1.17
C PRO A 264 -22.24 5.94 1.70
N VAL A 265 -22.10 6.91 0.80
CA VAL A 265 -22.10 8.31 1.20
C VAL A 265 -23.42 8.47 1.94
N PRO A 266 -23.42 8.82 3.24
CA PRO A 266 -24.65 9.18 3.91
C PRO A 266 -25.21 10.34 3.09
N VAL A 267 -26.27 10.08 2.31
CA VAL A 267 -26.99 11.14 1.62
C VAL A 267 -27.51 12.03 2.72
N GLY A 268 -26.82 13.15 2.90
CA GLY A 268 -26.99 14.10 3.99
C GLY A 268 -28.38 14.73 3.92
N GLY A 269 -29.38 14.01 4.42
CA GLY A 269 -30.54 14.63 5.02
C GLY A 269 -30.07 15.25 6.32
N VAL A 270 -29.92 16.57 6.34
CA VAL A 270 -29.81 17.29 7.61
C VAL A 270 -31.11 17.03 8.36
N ILE A 271 -31.07 16.18 9.39
CA ILE A 271 -32.14 16.12 10.38
C ILE A 271 -32.01 17.40 11.20
N VAL A 272 -32.72 18.44 10.78
CA VAL A 272 -32.95 19.60 11.63
C VAL A 272 -34.07 19.19 12.59
N PRO A 273 -33.82 19.05 13.91
CA PRO A 273 -34.90 18.88 14.87
C PRO A 273 -35.69 20.19 14.90
N VAL A 274 -36.73 20.29 14.07
CA VAL A 274 -37.69 21.39 14.13
C VAL A 274 -38.57 21.18 15.34
N SER A 275 -38.58 22.16 16.25
CA SER A 275 -39.53 22.15 17.35
C SER A 275 -40.95 22.27 16.79
N LYS A 276 -41.96 21.67 17.44
CA LYS A 276 -43.38 21.81 17.02
C LYS A 276 -43.82 23.28 16.87
N VAL A 277 -43.13 24.20 17.54
CA VAL A 277 -43.37 25.64 17.49
C VAL A 277 -42.95 26.25 16.14
N GLU A 278 -41.84 25.79 15.55
CA GLU A 278 -41.35 26.28 14.25
C GLU A 278 -42.21 25.79 13.08
N LEU A 279 -42.78 24.59 13.18
CA LEU A 279 -43.72 24.05 12.19
C LEU A 279 -45.07 24.79 12.16
N LEU A 280 -45.47 25.37 13.30
CA LEU A 280 -46.75 26.07 13.46
C LEU A 280 -46.64 27.58 13.26
N ALA A 281 -45.43 28.15 13.30
CA ALA A 281 -45.19 29.58 13.15
C ALA A 281 -45.83 30.22 11.90
N PRO A 282 -45.85 29.58 10.71
CA PRO A 282 -46.52 30.15 9.53
C PRO A 282 -48.05 30.25 9.69
N TRP A 283 -48.65 29.30 10.42
CA TRP A 283 -50.10 29.21 10.61
C TRP A 283 -50.60 30.16 11.71
N VAL A 284 -49.79 30.37 12.75
CA VAL A 284 -50.07 31.35 13.81
C VAL A 284 -50.02 32.78 13.27
N GLY A 285 -49.08 33.08 12.36
CA GLY A 285 -49.03 34.38 11.68
C GLY A 285 -50.23 34.65 10.77
N LEU A 286 -50.74 33.62 10.07
CA LEU A 286 -51.91 33.73 9.20
C LEU A 286 -53.22 33.93 10.00
N ALA A 287 -53.36 33.28 11.15
CA ALA A 287 -54.50 33.47 12.04
C ALA A 287 -54.53 34.87 12.67
N ALA A 288 -53.37 35.45 13.00
CA ALA A 288 -53.27 36.81 13.53
C ALA A 288 -53.60 37.89 12.48
N LEU A 289 -53.29 37.64 11.20
CA LEU A 289 -53.64 38.56 10.09
C LEU A 289 -55.13 38.52 9.74
N MET A 290 -55.81 37.38 9.88
CA MET A 290 -57.25 37.26 9.63
C MET A 290 -58.14 37.79 10.76
N ALA A 291 -57.58 38.02 11.96
CA ALA A 291 -58.32 38.59 13.10
C ALA A 291 -58.30 40.13 13.15
N VAL A 292 -57.57 40.79 12.23
CA VAL A 292 -57.40 42.26 12.20
C VAL A 292 -57.93 42.87 10.89
N ALA A 293 -58.71 42.11 10.11
CA ALA A 293 -59.42 42.56 8.91
C ALA A 293 -60.92 42.67 9.16
#